data_AF-A0A349X2K1-F1
#
_entry.id   AF-A0A349X2K1-F1
#
_cell.length_a   1.000
_cell.length_b   1.000
_cell.length_c   1.000
_cell.angle_alpha   90.00
_cell.angle_beta   90.00
_cell.angle_gamma   90.00
#
_symmetry.space_group_name_H-M   'P 1'
#
loop_
_entity.id
_entity.type
_entity.pdbx_description
1 polymer ?
#
loop_
_entity_poly.entity_id
_entity_poly.type
_entity_poly.pdbx_seq_one_letter_code
_entity_poly.pdbx_strand_id
1 'polypeptide(L)' 'RTLDCIMDLDARFDSRQIVLVGHGDVLQIALAHFAGIQAHRHRSLKPLKNAEIRLLVSI' A
#
# COMPACT_ATOMS: atom_id res chain seq x y z
N ARG A 1 2.09 10.49 -6.15
CA ARG A 1 2.68 10.88 -4.84
C ARG A 1 2.94 9.68 -3.94
N THR A 2 1.93 8.97 -3.44
CA THR A 2 2.16 7.80 -2.56
C THR A 2 2.91 6.68 -3.28
N LEU A 3 2.55 6.39 -4.52
CA LEU A 3 3.23 5.36 -5.33
C LEU A 3 4.70 5.73 -5.58
N ASP A 4 4.97 6.98 -5.99
CA ASP A 4 6.34 7.47 -6.18
C ASP A 4 7.18 7.29 -4.91
N CYS A 5 6.63 7.64 -3.74
CA CYS A 5 7.30 7.42 -2.46
C CYS A 5 7.59 5.94 -2.20
N ILE A 6 6.65 5.04 -2.50
CA ILE A 6 6.84 3.59 -2.33
C ILE A 6 7.95 3.07 -3.26
N MET A 7 7.95 3.48 -4.52
CA MET A 7 8.98 3.09 -5.50
C MET A 7 10.36 3.63 -5.12
N ASP A 8 10.44 4.88 -4.64
CA ASP A 8 11.69 5.46 -4.15
C ASP A 8 12.22 4.71 -2.92
N LEU A 9 11.33 4.29 -2.01
CA LEU A 9 11.70 3.51 -0.83
C LEU A 9 12.19 2.11 -1.20
N ASP A 10 11.50 1.44 -2.12
CA ASP A 10 11.85 0.10 -2.61
C ASP A 10 13.23 0.11 -3.26
N ALA A 11 13.51 1.09 -4.12
CA ALA A 11 14.81 1.26 -4.77
C ALA A 11 15.95 1.59 -3.78
N ARG A 12 15.65 2.31 -2.69
CA ARG A 12 16.66 2.76 -1.72
C ARG A 12 16.99 1.73 -0.66
N PHE A 13 16.06 0.85 -0.32
CA PHE A 13 16.18 -0.06 0.82
C PHE A 13 16.07 -1.53 0.37
N ASP A 14 16.85 -1.87 -0.66
CA ASP A 14 16.94 -3.25 -1.17
C ASP A 14 17.17 -4.26 -0.04
N SER A 15 16.48 -5.40 -0.14
CA SER A 15 16.54 -6.52 0.80
C SER A 15 16.18 -6.19 2.25
N ARG A 16 15.44 -5.09 2.50
CA ARG A 16 14.89 -4.74 3.82
C ARG A 16 13.37 -4.78 3.81
N GLN A 17 12.79 -5.08 4.98
CA GLN A 17 11.35 -4.96 5.17
C GLN A 17 10.98 -3.52 5.49
N ILE A 18 10.04 -2.96 4.73
CA ILE A 18 9.55 -1.59 4.89
C ILE A 18 8.12 -1.65 5.44
N VAL A 19 7.87 -0.92 6.52
CA VAL A 19 6.52 -0.75 7.08
C VAL A 19 6.01 0.64 6.74
N LEU A 20 4.91 0.71 6.01
CA LEU A 20 4.24 1.96 5.68
C LEU A 20 3.17 2.26 6.74
N VAL A 21 3.32 3.39 7.43
CA VAL A 21 2.35 3.86 8.42
C VAL A 21 1.67 5.12 7.90
N GLY A 22 0.34 5.13 7.90
CA GLY A 22 -0.44 6.24 7.35
C GLY A 22 -1.94 6.10 7.58
N HIS A 23 -2.72 6.92 6.88
CA HIS A 23 -4.18 6.93 6.98
C HIS A 23 -4.81 5.80 6.15
N GLY A 24 -5.97 5.32 6.61
CA GLY A 24 -6.70 4.20 5.99
C GLY A 24 -6.94 4.37 4.51
N ASP A 25 -7.48 5.51 4.06
CA ASP A 25 -7.77 5.75 2.63
C ASP A 25 -6.51 5.71 1.76
N VAL A 26 -5.43 6.35 2.21
CA VAL A 26 -4.17 6.39 1.43
C VAL A 26 -3.56 4.99 1.31
N LEU A 27 -3.54 4.23 2.41
CA LEU A 27 -3.04 2.86 2.40
C LEU A 27 -3.95 1.93 1.58
N GLN A 28 -5.27 2.13 1.63
CA GLN A 28 -6.22 1.33 0.86
C GLN A 28 -6.16 1.63 -0.64
N ILE A 29 -5.92 2.88 -1.04
CA ILE A 29 -5.65 3.24 -2.44
C ILE A 29 -4.35 2.60 -2.93
N ALA A 30 -3.29 2.59 -2.12
CA ALA A 30 -2.05 1.92 -2.45
C ALA A 30 -2.28 0.40 -2.64
N LEU A 31 -3.00 -0.25 -1.72
CA LEU A 31 -3.38 -1.66 -1.86
C LEU A 31 -4.18 -1.94 -3.14
N ALA A 32 -5.10 -1.05 -3.52
CA ALA A 32 -5.86 -1.19 -4.77
C ALA A 32 -4.94 -1.20 -6.00
N HIS A 33 -3.95 -0.30 -6.04
CA HIS A 33 -2.98 -0.25 -7.12
C HIS A 33 -2.21 -1.57 -7.28
N PHE A 34 -1.64 -2.10 -6.20
CA PHE A 34 -0.89 -3.37 -6.24
C PHE A 34 -1.78 -4.59 -6.48
N ALA A 35 -3.08 -4.50 -6.22
CA ALA A 35 -4.06 -5.53 -6.58
C ALA A 35 -4.58 -5.41 -8.03
N GLY A 36 -4.06 -4.47 -8.84
CA GLY A 36 -4.55 -4.23 -10.20
C GLY A 36 -5.96 -3.61 -10.27
N ILE A 37 -6.42 -3.01 -9.17
CA ILE A 37 -7.74 -2.38 -9.05
C ILE A 37 -7.59 -0.87 -9.26
N GLN A 38 -8.50 -0.29 -10.05
CA GLN A 38 -8.55 1.16 -10.25
C GLN A 38 -8.77 1.90 -8.93
N ALA A 39 -8.04 3.01 -8.73
CA ALA A 39 -8.03 3.72 -7.45
C ALA A 39 -9.41 4.14 -6.93
N HIS A 40 -10.34 4.55 -7.81
CA HIS A 40 -11.69 4.93 -7.38
C HIS A 40 -12.51 3.73 -6.85
N ARG A 41 -12.09 2.49 -7.14
CA ARG A 41 -12.68 1.25 -6.64
C ARG A 41 -11.98 0.72 -5.39
N HIS A 42 -11.07 1.46 -4.74
CA HIS A 42 -10.33 0.99 -3.56
C HIS A 42 -11.22 0.44 -2.43
N ARG A 43 -12.46 0.92 -2.30
CA ARG A 43 -13.44 0.43 -1.32
C ARG A 43 -14.03 -0.95 -1.63
N SER A 44 -13.78 -1.51 -2.81
CA SER A 44 -14.14 -2.90 -3.11
C SER A 44 -13.19 -3.91 -2.45
N LEU A 45 -12.00 -3.46 -2.02
CA LEU A 45 -11.12 -4.26 -1.18
C LEU A 45 -11.63 -4.31 0.25
N LYS A 46 -11.29 -5.39 0.96
CA LYS A 46 -11.51 -5.49 2.41
C LYS A 46 -10.90 -4.26 3.10
N PRO A 47 -11.67 -3.48 3.88
CA PRO A 47 -11.14 -2.31 4.58
C PRO A 47 -9.98 -2.67 5.51
N LEU A 48 -9.07 -1.72 5.72
CA LEU A 48 -8.06 -1.80 6.77
C LEU A 48 -8.71 -1.46 8.12
N LYS A 49 -8.46 -2.27 9.15
CA LYS A 49 -8.86 -1.97 10.53
C LYS A 49 -7.80 -1.10 11.23
N ASN A 50 -8.18 -0.53 12.38
CA ASN A 50 -7.27 0.22 13.23
C ASN A 50 -6.06 -0.63 13.61
N ALA A 51 -4.86 -0.10 13.38
CA ALA A 51 -3.57 -0.75 13.64
C ALA A 51 -3.40 -2.14 12.98
N GLU A 52 -4.16 -2.42 11.91
CA GLU A 52 -3.97 -3.64 11.14
C GLU A 52 -2.67 -3.59 10.34
N ILE A 53 -1.92 -4.69 10.36
CA ILE A 53 -0.78 -4.92 9.45
C ILE A 53 -1.25 -5.79 8.30
N ARG A 54 -0.97 -5.35 7.07
CA ARG A 54 -1.29 -6.09 5.85
C ARG A 54 -0.14 -5.99 4.86
N LEU A 55 0.18 -7.10 4.19
CA LEU A 55 1.13 -7.12 3.08
C LEU A 55 0.61 -6.25 1.93
N LEU A 56 1.50 -5.43 1.38
CA LEU A 56 1.19 -4.54 0.26
C LEU A 56 1.14 -5.30 -1.07
N VAL A 57 2.09 -6.22 -1.27
CA VAL A 57 2.20 -7.13 -2.40
C VAL A 57 2.79 -8.45 -1.89
N SER A 58 2.30 -9.58 -2.40
CA SER A 58 2.98 -10.88 -2.24
C SER A 58 3.69 -11.16 -3.55
N ILE A 59 5.01 -11.33 -3.48
CA ILE A 59 5.85 -11.80 -4.59
C ILE A 59 5.62 -13.30 -4.76
#